data_AF-A0A9X4MTM6-F1
#
_entry.id   AF-A0A9X4MTM6-F1
#
_cell.length_a   1.000
_cell.length_b   1.000
_cell.length_c   1.000
_cell.angle_alpha   90.00
_cell.angle_beta   90.00
_cell.angle_gamma   90.00
#
_symmetry.space_group_name_H-M   'P 1'
#
loop_
_entity.id
_entity.type
_entity.pdbx_description
1 polymer ?
#
loop_
_entity_poly.entity_id
_entity_poly.type
_entity_poly.pdbx_seq_one_letter_code
_entity_poly.pdbx_strand_id
1 'polypeptide(L)'
;MKKLLTISMCVATLFMTACGNTQDTSNGSSKSTEISGEMTFGDYINSSGRKIFYQFSDDNFSKDTYIHRISVIEDQQITSYAIEELTFADLQSLSDDEIIAKAKELHAQYVENKLEPELSRIKAIVEHIEEVRSYTSNEQDLYGELSGTVFPLPIQEKFDAIENGESTESITDILNTYTTYAQNIENSEEAIQELQQPSPTSYTIGMYTDDSGNKTQTEYLKFEALVFSGEYAFKEKRLTYDNFLESKPLKTIAMSSEKYFSGFINFITEEVYDSTYLVAFNSDSEYVWATKTNGELTLTLDQPDTKLKNIEIDAETE
;
A
#
# COMPACT_ATOMS: atom_id res chain seq x y z
N MET A 1 -38.73 -13.14 -3.61
CA MET A 1 -38.29 -13.25 -5.01
C MET A 1 -36.90 -12.64 -5.11
N LYS A 2 -35.85 -13.48 -5.14
CA LYS A 2 -34.45 -13.04 -5.21
C LYS A 2 -34.14 -12.67 -6.66
N LYS A 3 -33.76 -11.41 -6.92
CA LYS A 3 -33.26 -10.98 -8.23
C LYS A 3 -31.77 -11.26 -8.27
N LEU A 4 -31.39 -12.30 -9.03
CA LEU A 4 -30.02 -12.53 -9.47
C LEU A 4 -29.66 -11.45 -10.48
N LEU A 5 -28.72 -10.58 -10.12
CA LEU A 5 -28.12 -9.60 -11.02
C LEU A 5 -26.95 -10.29 -11.72
N THR A 6 -27.19 -10.69 -12.96
CA THR A 6 -26.19 -11.24 -13.87
C THR A 6 -25.23 -10.10 -14.26
N ILE A 7 -23.99 -10.13 -13.77
CA ILE A 7 -22.93 -9.22 -14.22
C ILE A 7 -22.50 -9.67 -15.61
N SER A 8 -22.90 -8.89 -16.61
CA SER A 8 -22.51 -9.06 -18.01
C SER A 8 -21.08 -8.56 -18.20
N MET A 9 -20.13 -9.50 -18.25
CA MET A 9 -18.74 -9.27 -18.63
C MET A 9 -18.68 -8.89 -20.12
N CYS A 10 -18.78 -7.60 -20.43
CA CYS A 10 -18.59 -7.09 -21.78
C CYS A 10 -17.09 -6.97 -22.07
N VAL A 11 -16.50 -8.04 -22.61
CA VAL A 11 -15.22 -7.98 -23.32
C VAL A 11 -15.42 -7.16 -24.58
N ALA A 12 -15.07 -5.88 -24.54
CA ALA A 12 -15.06 -5.02 -25.71
C ALA A 12 -13.73 -5.20 -26.46
N THR A 13 -13.65 -6.24 -27.30
CA THR A 13 -12.70 -6.30 -28.41
C THR A 13 -13.12 -5.28 -29.47
N LEU A 14 -12.33 -4.23 -29.67
CA LEU A 14 -12.37 -3.41 -30.88
C LEU A 14 -11.00 -3.45 -31.56
N PHE A 15 -10.87 -4.42 -32.47
CA PHE A 15 -9.91 -4.32 -33.56
C PHE A 15 -10.43 -3.29 -34.56
N MET A 16 -9.70 -2.19 -34.74
CA MET A 16 -9.75 -1.42 -35.98
C MET A 16 -8.36 -1.40 -36.62
N THR A 17 -8.11 -2.42 -37.44
CA THR A 17 -7.05 -2.41 -38.46
C THR A 17 -7.42 -1.42 -39.55
N ALA A 18 -6.65 -0.34 -39.68
CA ALA A 18 -6.55 0.43 -40.91
C ALA A 18 -5.22 0.08 -41.58
N CYS A 19 -5.31 -0.56 -42.75
CA CYS A 19 -4.16 -0.89 -43.59
C CYS A 19 -3.47 0.37 -44.11
N GLY A 20 -2.18 0.51 -43.80
CA GLY A 20 -1.24 1.39 -44.47
C GLY A 20 0.13 0.73 -44.46
N ASN A 21 0.54 0.17 -45.60
CA ASN A 21 1.79 -0.56 -45.80
C ASN A 21 3.02 0.26 -45.38
N THR A 22 3.79 -0.25 -44.43
CA THR A 22 5.22 -0.56 -44.61
C THR A 22 5.65 -1.51 -43.49
N GLN A 23 6.26 -2.63 -43.88
CA GLN A 23 6.78 -3.64 -42.96
C GLN A 23 7.83 -3.02 -42.04
N ASP A 24 7.54 -3.00 -40.74
CA ASP A 24 8.50 -3.27 -39.69
C ASP A 24 7.76 -4.01 -38.57
N THR A 25 8.21 -5.22 -38.28
CA THR A 25 7.61 -6.11 -37.29
C THR A 25 8.10 -5.66 -35.91
N SER A 26 7.39 -4.74 -35.28
CA SER A 26 7.58 -4.40 -33.87
C SER A 26 6.82 -5.41 -33.01
N ASN A 27 7.53 -6.43 -32.52
CA ASN A 27 7.12 -7.11 -31.29
C ASN A 27 7.36 -6.10 -30.16
N GLY A 28 6.31 -5.39 -29.75
CA GLY A 28 6.32 -4.48 -28.61
C GLY A 28 6.40 -5.26 -27.30
N SER A 29 7.52 -5.94 -27.06
CA SER A 29 7.96 -6.23 -25.70
C SER A 29 8.40 -4.89 -25.12
N SER A 30 7.74 -4.43 -24.07
CA SER A 30 8.23 -3.32 -23.26
C SER A 30 9.53 -3.82 -22.63
N LYS A 31 10.66 -3.59 -23.32
CA LYS A 31 11.97 -4.05 -22.87
C LYS A 31 12.27 -3.38 -21.54
N SER A 32 12.50 -4.17 -20.50
CA SER A 32 13.21 -3.75 -19.30
C SER A 32 14.49 -3.04 -19.72
N THR A 33 14.67 -1.78 -19.33
CA THR A 33 15.91 -1.07 -19.64
C THR A 33 17.05 -1.74 -18.88
N GLU A 34 18.03 -2.29 -19.59
CA GLU A 34 19.29 -2.74 -18.99
C GLU A 34 20.03 -1.51 -18.47
N ILE A 35 19.81 -1.19 -17.20
CA ILE A 35 20.50 -0.11 -16.50
C ILE A 35 21.61 -0.76 -15.67
N SER A 36 22.86 -0.36 -15.94
CA SER A 36 24.05 -0.83 -15.25
C SER A 36 24.98 0.36 -14.95
N GLY A 37 25.69 0.32 -13.83
CA GLY A 37 26.64 1.37 -13.42
C GLY A 37 26.19 2.17 -12.19
N GLU A 38 26.76 3.37 -12.03
CA GLU A 38 26.49 4.28 -10.93
C GLU A 38 25.58 5.43 -11.39
N MET A 39 24.48 5.68 -10.67
CA MET A 39 23.58 6.81 -10.91
C MET A 39 22.80 7.18 -9.63
N THR A 40 22.12 8.33 -9.61
CA THR A 40 21.26 8.67 -8.47
C THR A 40 19.94 7.91 -8.53
N PHE A 41 19.28 7.76 -7.39
CA PHE A 41 17.94 7.16 -7.32
C PHE A 41 16.95 7.88 -8.24
N GLY A 42 16.93 9.21 -8.21
CA GLY A 42 16.04 10.00 -9.03
C GLY A 42 16.35 9.92 -10.53
N ASP A 43 17.62 9.80 -10.92
CA ASP A 43 17.97 9.50 -12.31
C ASP A 43 17.45 8.12 -12.72
N TYR A 44 17.53 7.12 -11.82
CA TYR A 44 17.02 5.76 -12.07
C TYR A 44 15.50 5.75 -12.23
N ILE A 45 14.78 6.41 -11.33
CA ILE A 45 13.31 6.52 -11.37
C ILE A 45 12.84 7.24 -12.64
N ASN A 46 13.52 8.31 -13.03
CA ASN A 46 13.15 9.11 -14.22
C ASN A 46 13.74 8.58 -15.53
N SER A 47 14.56 7.52 -15.48
CA SER A 47 15.10 6.88 -16.66
C SER A 47 13.99 6.23 -17.49
N SER A 48 14.25 6.04 -18.78
CA SER A 48 13.29 5.39 -19.66
C SER A 48 13.05 3.93 -19.27
N GLY A 49 11.86 3.45 -19.63
CA GLY A 49 11.42 2.08 -19.46
C GLY A 49 10.88 1.78 -18.07
N ARG A 50 10.15 0.68 -18.01
CA ARG A 50 9.43 0.23 -16.83
C ARG A 50 10.35 -0.03 -15.64
N LYS A 51 9.85 0.23 -14.43
CA LYS A 51 10.47 -0.16 -13.15
C LYS A 51 9.44 -0.88 -12.29
N ILE A 52 9.85 -1.96 -11.62
CA ILE A 52 8.98 -2.75 -10.74
C ILE A 52 9.58 -2.78 -9.35
N PHE A 53 8.75 -2.43 -8.38
CA PHE A 53 9.12 -2.18 -7.00
C PHE A 53 8.37 -3.13 -6.08
N TYR A 54 9.13 -3.83 -5.24
CA TYR A 54 8.61 -4.76 -4.25
C TYR A 54 8.73 -4.09 -2.89
N GLN A 55 7.61 -3.79 -2.25
CA GLN A 55 7.60 -3.25 -0.90
C GLN A 55 7.36 -4.37 0.11
N PHE A 56 8.16 -4.37 1.16
CA PHE A 56 8.16 -5.32 2.26
C PHE A 56 8.69 -4.65 3.52
N SER A 57 8.68 -5.35 4.64
CA SER A 57 9.22 -4.89 5.93
C SER A 57 9.75 -6.12 6.63
N ASP A 58 11.07 -6.27 6.62
CA ASP A 58 11.76 -7.43 7.21
C ASP A 58 13.16 -6.98 7.67
N ASP A 59 13.66 -7.64 8.72
CA ASP A 59 15.03 -7.47 9.21
C ASP A 59 16.05 -8.10 8.23
N ASN A 60 15.60 -9.02 7.37
CA ASN A 60 16.45 -9.69 6.38
C ASN A 60 15.77 -9.82 5.01
N PHE A 61 16.54 -9.57 3.96
CA PHE A 61 16.15 -9.87 2.59
C PHE A 61 16.48 -11.32 2.23
N SER A 62 15.47 -12.09 1.80
CA SER A 62 15.65 -13.49 1.39
C SER A 62 14.60 -13.93 0.37
N LYS A 63 14.78 -15.15 -0.15
CA LYS A 63 13.79 -15.79 -1.03
C LYS A 63 12.40 -15.94 -0.37
N ASP A 64 12.34 -16.03 0.95
CA ASP A 64 11.12 -16.27 1.72
C ASP A 64 10.51 -14.96 2.27
N THR A 65 11.12 -13.80 2.00
CA THR A 65 10.61 -12.50 2.43
C THR A 65 9.28 -12.20 1.72
N TYR A 66 8.27 -11.85 2.52
CA TYR A 66 6.91 -11.56 2.04
C TYR A 66 6.82 -10.16 1.41
N ILE A 67 6.16 -10.08 0.27
CA ILE A 67 5.91 -8.84 -0.47
C ILE A 67 4.50 -8.36 -0.16
N HIS A 68 4.38 -7.17 0.43
CA HIS A 68 3.08 -6.58 0.77
C HIS A 68 2.46 -5.78 -0.38
N ARG A 69 3.30 -5.31 -1.31
CA ARG A 69 2.86 -4.47 -2.42
C ARG A 69 3.85 -4.51 -3.58
N ILE A 70 3.30 -4.51 -4.78
CA ILE A 70 4.07 -4.32 -6.02
C ILE A 70 3.66 -2.99 -6.63
N SER A 71 4.63 -2.11 -6.88
CA SER A 71 4.41 -0.85 -7.58
C SER A 71 5.15 -0.85 -8.92
N VAL A 72 4.52 -0.32 -9.95
CA VAL A 72 5.04 -0.29 -11.32
C VAL A 72 5.10 1.15 -11.78
N ILE A 73 6.30 1.62 -12.14
CA ILE A 73 6.47 2.89 -12.84
C ILE A 73 6.54 2.63 -14.33
N GLU A 74 5.65 3.28 -15.09
CA GLU A 74 5.62 3.29 -16.55
C GLU A 74 5.09 4.67 -16.99
N ASP A 75 5.68 5.26 -18.04
CA ASP A 75 5.29 6.58 -18.55
C ASP A 75 5.26 7.72 -17.50
N GLN A 76 6.19 7.71 -16.54
CA GLN A 76 6.27 8.66 -15.41
C GLN A 76 5.01 8.67 -14.52
N GLN A 77 4.24 7.58 -14.55
CA GLN A 77 3.15 7.32 -13.62
C GLN A 77 3.44 6.04 -12.86
N ILE A 78 2.84 5.92 -11.67
CA ILE A 78 2.99 4.74 -10.83
C ILE A 78 1.63 4.10 -10.59
N THR A 79 1.57 2.78 -10.70
CA THR A 79 0.39 1.98 -10.31
C THR A 79 0.82 1.00 -9.24
N SER A 80 -0.01 0.80 -8.21
CA SER A 80 0.37 -0.02 -7.07
C SER A 80 -0.69 -1.04 -6.69
N TYR A 81 -0.24 -2.25 -6.40
CA TYR A 81 -1.05 -3.44 -6.15
C TYR A 81 -0.75 -3.97 -4.75
N ALA A 82 -1.74 -3.98 -3.86
CA ALA A 82 -1.65 -4.61 -2.54
C ALA A 82 -1.71 -6.14 -2.65
N ILE A 83 -0.88 -6.84 -1.87
CA ILE A 83 -0.66 -8.29 -1.94
C ILE A 83 -0.52 -8.84 -0.51
N GLU A 84 -1.06 -10.04 -0.25
CA GLU A 84 -0.93 -10.72 1.05
C GLU A 84 0.04 -11.90 0.99
N GLU A 85 -0.09 -12.75 -0.03
CA GLU A 85 0.67 -14.01 -0.13
C GLU A 85 1.55 -14.02 -1.39
N LEU A 86 2.77 -13.49 -1.27
CA LEU A 86 3.78 -13.55 -2.32
C LEU A 86 5.19 -13.41 -1.74
N THR A 87 6.12 -14.24 -2.19
CA THR A 87 7.54 -14.17 -1.80
C THR A 87 8.44 -13.90 -3.00
N PHE A 88 9.69 -13.54 -2.77
CA PHE A 88 10.69 -13.40 -3.85
C PHE A 88 10.96 -14.72 -4.58
N ALA A 89 10.84 -15.86 -3.89
CA ALA A 89 10.95 -17.18 -4.53
C ALA A 89 9.88 -17.39 -5.61
N ASP A 90 8.68 -16.85 -5.40
CA ASP A 90 7.55 -16.98 -6.34
C ASP A 90 7.72 -16.13 -7.62
N LEU A 91 8.73 -15.27 -7.66
CA LEU A 91 9.02 -14.36 -8.78
C LEU A 91 10.19 -14.81 -9.65
N GLN A 92 10.99 -15.77 -9.19
CA GLN A 92 12.29 -16.13 -9.79
C GLN A 92 12.23 -16.35 -11.31
N SER A 93 11.22 -17.08 -11.78
CA SER A 93 11.08 -17.48 -13.18
C SER A 93 10.12 -16.60 -13.99
N LEU A 94 9.60 -15.52 -13.40
CA LEU A 94 8.62 -14.66 -14.05
C LEU A 94 9.30 -13.50 -14.77
N SER A 95 8.83 -13.22 -15.97
CA SER A 95 9.11 -11.97 -16.68
C SER A 95 8.36 -10.80 -16.04
N ASP A 96 8.79 -9.56 -16.32
CA ASP A 96 8.12 -8.34 -15.83
C ASP A 96 6.62 -8.32 -16.15
N ASP A 97 6.22 -8.76 -17.34
CA ASP A 97 4.80 -8.84 -17.74
C ASP A 97 4.02 -9.88 -16.91
N GLU A 98 4.64 -11.03 -16.61
CA GLU A 98 4.05 -12.07 -15.76
C GLU A 98 3.96 -11.62 -14.30
N ILE A 99 4.97 -10.89 -13.80
CA ILE A 99 4.95 -10.31 -12.45
C ILE A 99 3.79 -9.32 -12.32
N ILE A 100 3.57 -8.46 -13.32
CA ILE A 100 2.47 -7.49 -13.31
C ILE A 100 1.11 -8.18 -13.43
N ALA A 101 0.99 -9.20 -14.28
CA ALA A 101 -0.24 -9.98 -14.39
C ALA A 101 -0.58 -10.66 -13.04
N LYS A 102 0.42 -11.24 -12.38
CA LYS A 102 0.28 -11.86 -11.06
C LYS A 102 -0.05 -10.84 -9.98
N ALA A 103 0.56 -9.65 -10.00
CA ALA A 103 0.24 -8.57 -9.07
C ALA A 103 -1.22 -8.13 -9.19
N LYS A 104 -1.75 -8.00 -10.41
CA LYS A 104 -3.17 -7.68 -10.65
C LYS A 104 -4.11 -8.76 -10.13
N GLU A 105 -3.78 -10.03 -10.37
CA GLU A 105 -4.57 -11.17 -9.89
C GLU A 105 -4.61 -11.21 -8.37
N LEU A 106 -3.43 -11.17 -7.72
CA LEU A 106 -3.33 -11.22 -6.26
C LEU A 106 -3.97 -10.00 -5.59
N HIS A 107 -3.94 -8.84 -6.25
CA HIS A 107 -4.63 -7.66 -5.77
C HIS A 107 -6.16 -7.82 -5.80
N ALA A 108 -6.70 -8.37 -6.88
CA ALA A 108 -8.13 -8.68 -6.95
C ALA A 108 -8.53 -9.68 -5.85
N GLN A 109 -7.71 -10.70 -5.61
CA GLN A 109 -7.92 -11.66 -4.53
C GLN A 109 -7.83 -11.02 -3.14
N TYR A 110 -6.88 -10.09 -2.92
CA TYR A 110 -6.80 -9.32 -1.67
C TYR A 110 -8.11 -8.54 -1.43
N VAL A 111 -8.65 -7.89 -2.47
CA VAL A 111 -9.90 -7.15 -2.35
C VAL A 111 -11.07 -8.08 -2.03
N GLU A 112 -11.23 -9.17 -2.78
CA GLU A 112 -12.34 -10.13 -2.60
C GLU A 112 -12.28 -10.86 -1.25
N ASN A 113 -11.08 -11.28 -0.81
CA ASN A 113 -10.94 -12.17 0.34
C ASN A 113 -10.68 -11.45 1.67
N LYS A 114 -10.23 -10.19 1.64
CA LYS A 114 -9.97 -9.40 2.86
C LYS A 114 -10.83 -8.17 2.95
N LEU A 115 -10.72 -7.29 1.96
CA LEU A 115 -11.34 -5.97 2.02
C LEU A 115 -12.86 -6.08 2.09
N GLU A 116 -13.49 -6.79 1.15
CA GLU A 116 -14.94 -6.90 1.10
C GLU A 116 -15.56 -7.59 2.34
N PRO A 117 -15.00 -8.71 2.85
CA PRO A 117 -15.44 -9.31 4.10
C PRO A 117 -15.28 -8.38 5.31
N GLU A 118 -14.17 -7.63 5.39
CA GLU A 118 -13.93 -6.71 6.50
C GLU A 118 -14.92 -5.54 6.48
N LEU A 119 -15.18 -4.96 5.31
CA LEU A 119 -16.21 -3.94 5.14
C LEU A 119 -17.61 -4.46 5.51
N SER A 120 -17.92 -5.68 5.10
CA SER A 120 -19.21 -6.33 5.42
C SER A 120 -19.36 -6.56 6.92
N ARG A 121 -18.29 -6.98 7.60
CA ARG A 121 -18.24 -7.14 9.05
C ARG A 121 -18.49 -5.81 9.75
N ILE A 122 -17.84 -4.73 9.30
CA ILE A 122 -17.98 -3.41 9.92
C ILE A 122 -19.42 -2.93 9.85
N LYS A 123 -20.07 -3.06 8.68
CA LYS A 123 -21.49 -2.73 8.48
C LYS A 123 -22.40 -3.52 9.43
N ALA A 124 -22.21 -4.84 9.51
CA ALA A 124 -23.02 -5.69 10.38
C ALA A 124 -22.89 -5.31 11.86
N ILE A 125 -21.69 -4.93 12.32
CA ILE A 125 -21.48 -4.47 13.70
C ILE A 125 -22.20 -3.13 13.94
N VAL A 126 -22.15 -2.18 13.01
CA VAL A 126 -22.87 -0.90 13.15
C VAL A 126 -24.38 -1.13 13.21
N GLU A 127 -24.93 -1.94 12.31
CA GLU A 127 -26.36 -2.29 12.31
C GLU A 127 -26.76 -2.88 13.67
N HIS A 128 -25.93 -3.77 14.24
CA HIS A 128 -26.17 -4.34 15.55
C HIS A 128 -26.10 -3.30 16.69
N ILE A 129 -25.11 -2.39 16.67
CA ILE A 129 -25.02 -1.29 17.64
C ILE A 129 -26.26 -0.40 17.58
N GLU A 130 -26.71 -0.04 16.38
CA GLU A 130 -27.90 0.80 16.19
C GLU A 130 -29.17 0.08 16.66
N GLU A 131 -29.28 -1.22 16.41
CA GLU A 131 -30.36 -2.06 16.93
C GLU A 131 -30.40 -2.03 18.45
N VAL A 132 -29.27 -2.31 19.13
CA VAL A 132 -29.20 -2.31 20.60
C VAL A 132 -29.55 -0.92 21.17
N ARG A 133 -28.99 0.15 20.58
CA ARG A 133 -29.26 1.53 20.98
C ARG A 133 -30.71 1.96 20.78
N SER A 134 -31.47 1.27 19.92
CA SER A 134 -32.89 1.59 19.70
C SER A 134 -33.79 1.27 20.90
N TYR A 135 -33.37 0.36 21.78
CA TYR A 135 -34.16 -0.07 22.93
C TYR A 135 -33.45 0.08 24.28
N THR A 136 -32.15 0.38 24.31
CA THR A 136 -31.46 0.77 25.55
C THR A 136 -30.41 1.85 25.34
N SER A 137 -30.25 2.72 26.33
CA SER A 137 -29.15 3.68 26.46
C SER A 137 -28.40 3.52 27.79
N ASN A 138 -28.73 2.47 28.55
CA ASN A 138 -28.06 2.15 29.80
C ASN A 138 -26.73 1.43 29.51
N GLU A 139 -25.64 1.91 30.09
CA GLU A 139 -24.28 1.36 29.90
C GLU A 139 -24.19 -0.15 30.20
N GLN A 140 -24.81 -0.61 31.27
CA GLN A 140 -24.75 -2.02 31.69
C GLN A 140 -25.54 -2.93 30.74
N ASP A 141 -26.69 -2.46 30.27
CA ASP A 141 -27.50 -3.19 29.29
C ASP A 141 -26.81 -3.20 27.92
N LEU A 142 -26.23 -2.07 27.49
CA LEU A 142 -25.43 -1.97 26.27
C LEU A 142 -24.27 -2.97 26.29
N TYR A 143 -23.54 -3.04 27.40
CA TYR A 143 -22.47 -4.02 27.58
C TYR A 143 -22.98 -5.46 27.43
N GLY A 144 -24.06 -5.80 28.14
CA GLY A 144 -24.60 -7.15 28.17
C GLY A 144 -25.00 -7.65 26.78
N GLU A 145 -25.71 -6.82 26.03
CA GLU A 145 -26.17 -7.15 24.68
C GLU A 145 -25.02 -7.24 23.67
N LEU A 146 -23.96 -6.43 23.85
CA LEU A 146 -22.82 -6.38 22.91
C LEU A 146 -21.66 -7.30 23.26
N SER A 147 -21.65 -7.92 24.44
CA SER A 147 -20.57 -8.78 24.94
C SER A 147 -20.18 -9.96 24.03
N GLY A 148 -21.08 -10.40 23.14
CA GLY A 148 -20.81 -11.44 22.14
C GLY A 148 -20.27 -10.94 20.79
N THR A 149 -20.15 -9.62 20.62
CA THR A 149 -19.71 -9.00 19.36
C THR A 149 -18.18 -8.97 19.29
N VAL A 150 -17.62 -9.46 18.18
CA VAL A 150 -16.18 -9.41 17.93
C VAL A 150 -15.85 -8.13 17.18
N PHE A 151 -15.37 -7.13 17.91
CA PHE A 151 -14.94 -5.85 17.34
C PHE A 151 -13.57 -5.95 16.68
N PRO A 152 -13.20 -5.01 15.79
CA PRO A 152 -11.80 -4.84 15.38
C PRO A 152 -10.90 -4.57 16.60
N LEU A 153 -9.66 -5.07 16.57
CA LEU A 153 -8.75 -5.13 17.72
C LEU A 153 -8.64 -3.86 18.57
N PRO A 154 -8.44 -2.64 18.04
CA PRO A 154 -8.34 -1.44 18.90
C PRO A 154 -9.61 -1.18 19.72
N ILE A 155 -10.77 -1.56 19.20
CA ILE A 155 -12.05 -1.43 19.89
C ILE A 155 -12.24 -2.60 20.84
N GLN A 156 -11.89 -3.81 20.41
CA GLN A 156 -11.95 -5.01 21.24
C GLN A 156 -11.10 -4.86 22.50
N GLU A 157 -9.88 -4.33 22.39
CA GLU A 157 -8.99 -4.08 23.54
C GLU A 157 -9.61 -3.13 24.56
N LYS A 158 -10.40 -2.14 24.12
CA LYS A 158 -11.12 -1.26 25.04
C LYS A 158 -12.29 -1.96 25.72
N PHE A 159 -13.03 -2.79 25.00
CA PHE A 159 -14.09 -3.62 25.58
C PHE A 159 -13.51 -4.60 26.62
N ASP A 160 -12.41 -5.27 26.28
CA ASP A 160 -11.70 -6.20 27.15
C ASP A 160 -11.15 -5.48 28.40
N ALA A 161 -10.60 -4.27 28.24
CA ALA A 161 -10.12 -3.47 29.36
C ALA A 161 -11.25 -3.07 30.33
N ILE A 162 -12.47 -2.80 29.82
CA ILE A 162 -13.65 -2.57 30.68
C ILE A 162 -14.05 -3.86 31.39
N GLU A 163 -14.10 -4.99 30.69
CA GLU A 163 -14.44 -6.31 31.26
C GLU A 163 -13.49 -6.69 32.40
N ASN A 164 -12.20 -6.45 32.21
CA ASN A 164 -11.15 -6.75 33.18
C ASN A 164 -11.05 -5.72 34.32
N GLY A 165 -11.84 -4.63 34.28
CA GLY A 165 -11.80 -3.55 35.26
C GLY A 165 -10.54 -2.69 35.19
N GLU A 166 -9.84 -2.71 34.05
CA GLU A 166 -8.62 -1.95 33.76
C GLU A 166 -8.95 -0.56 33.19
N SER A 167 -10.17 -0.36 32.68
CA SER A 167 -10.68 0.91 32.17
C SER A 167 -12.05 1.25 32.76
N THR A 168 -12.33 2.55 32.90
CA THR A 168 -13.66 3.09 33.28
C THR A 168 -14.25 3.93 32.15
N GLU A 169 -13.76 3.75 30.93
CA GLU A 169 -14.27 4.43 29.73
C GLU A 169 -15.74 4.06 29.49
N SER A 170 -16.52 5.02 28.98
CA SER A 170 -17.93 4.78 28.67
C SER A 170 -18.05 3.90 27.43
N ILE A 171 -18.93 2.90 27.49
CA ILE A 171 -19.26 2.06 26.34
C ILE A 171 -19.96 2.90 25.30
N THR A 172 -20.82 3.84 25.71
CA THR A 172 -21.42 4.80 24.78
C THR A 172 -20.37 5.56 23.98
N ASP A 173 -19.28 6.01 24.63
CA ASP A 173 -18.18 6.71 23.96
C ASP A 173 -17.45 5.79 22.97
N ILE A 174 -17.06 4.58 23.40
CA ILE A 174 -16.42 3.58 22.52
C ILE A 174 -17.28 3.28 21.29
N LEU A 175 -18.59 3.13 21.49
CA LEU A 175 -19.53 2.85 20.42
C LEU A 175 -19.72 4.06 19.48
N ASN A 176 -19.80 5.28 20.00
CA ASN A 176 -19.86 6.49 19.16
C ASN A 176 -18.62 6.63 18.28
N THR A 177 -17.48 6.33 18.87
CA THR A 177 -16.19 6.28 18.19
C THR A 177 -16.20 5.22 17.08
N TYR A 178 -16.66 4.01 17.35
CA TYR A 178 -16.75 2.97 16.33
C TYR A 178 -17.75 3.30 15.21
N THR A 179 -18.92 3.85 15.54
CA THR A 179 -19.90 4.29 14.54
C THR A 179 -19.33 5.39 13.63
N THR A 180 -18.54 6.32 14.18
CA THR A 180 -17.88 7.37 13.39
C THR A 180 -16.84 6.77 12.43
N TYR A 181 -16.02 5.83 12.92
CA TYR A 181 -15.08 5.08 12.08
C TYR A 181 -15.82 4.37 10.92
N ALA A 182 -16.91 3.67 11.21
CA ALA A 182 -17.67 2.97 10.18
C ALA A 182 -18.39 3.91 9.20
N GLN A 183 -18.91 5.05 9.65
CA GLN A 183 -19.48 6.07 8.75
C GLN A 183 -18.43 6.65 7.81
N ASN A 184 -17.20 6.86 8.29
CA ASN A 184 -16.08 7.25 7.42
C ASN A 184 -15.79 6.17 6.36
N ILE A 185 -16.02 4.90 6.69
CA ILE A 185 -15.90 3.78 5.76
C ILE A 185 -16.96 3.79 4.68
N GLU A 186 -18.23 3.91 5.06
CA GLU A 186 -19.34 3.93 4.10
C GLU A 186 -19.26 5.12 3.15
N ASN A 187 -18.81 6.28 3.63
CA ASN A 187 -18.63 7.47 2.79
C ASN A 187 -17.47 7.35 1.78
N SER A 188 -16.74 6.23 1.77
CA SER A 188 -15.57 5.99 0.92
C SER A 188 -15.83 4.97 -0.20
N GLU A 189 -17.09 4.75 -0.61
CA GLU A 189 -17.45 3.81 -1.69
C GLU A 189 -16.67 4.04 -2.99
N GLU A 190 -16.41 5.30 -3.36
CA GLU A 190 -15.58 5.61 -4.54
C GLU A 190 -14.13 5.14 -4.37
N ALA A 191 -13.54 5.32 -3.18
CA ALA A 191 -12.20 4.82 -2.88
C ALA A 191 -12.15 3.28 -2.87
N ILE A 192 -13.23 2.62 -2.44
CA ILE A 192 -13.34 1.16 -2.48
C ILE A 192 -13.41 0.65 -3.93
N GLN A 193 -14.10 1.36 -4.82
CA GLN A 193 -14.11 1.03 -6.26
C GLN A 193 -12.74 1.28 -6.91
N GLU A 194 -12.04 2.37 -6.55
CA GLU A 194 -10.67 2.61 -7.00
C GLU A 194 -9.70 1.53 -6.47
N LEU A 195 -9.94 0.99 -5.26
CA LEU A 195 -9.17 -0.13 -4.70
C LEU A 195 -9.37 -1.41 -5.51
N GLN A 196 -10.53 -1.65 -6.10
CA GLN A 196 -10.74 -2.83 -6.95
C GLN A 196 -9.94 -2.74 -8.26
N GLN A 197 -9.64 -1.53 -8.72
CA GLN A 197 -8.94 -1.27 -9.98
C GLN A 197 -7.93 -0.13 -9.82
N PRO A 198 -6.72 -0.41 -9.32
CA PRO A 198 -5.67 0.59 -9.20
C PRO A 198 -5.41 1.29 -10.53
N SER A 199 -5.40 2.62 -10.49
CA SER A 199 -5.11 3.46 -11.65
C SER A 199 -3.73 4.12 -11.51
N PRO A 200 -3.08 4.49 -12.62
CA PRO A 200 -1.80 5.21 -12.57
C PRO A 200 -1.96 6.59 -11.93
N THR A 201 -1.06 6.92 -10.99
CA THR A 201 -0.98 8.22 -10.33
C THR A 201 0.38 8.88 -10.56
N SER A 202 0.49 10.17 -10.30
CA SER A 202 1.79 10.85 -10.28
C SER A 202 2.59 10.44 -9.04
N TYR A 203 3.91 10.44 -9.17
CA TYR A 203 4.83 10.31 -8.04
C TYR A 203 5.73 11.55 -7.91
N THR A 204 6.26 11.72 -6.71
CA THR A 204 7.27 12.71 -6.33
C THR A 204 8.41 11.97 -5.64
N ILE A 205 9.65 12.37 -5.91
CA ILE A 205 10.81 11.95 -5.14
C ILE A 205 11.05 13.03 -4.10
N GLY A 206 10.96 12.68 -2.82
CA GLY A 206 11.24 13.63 -1.75
C GLY A 206 12.56 13.36 -1.06
N MET A 207 13.11 14.43 -0.47
CA MET A 207 14.45 14.45 0.11
C MET A 207 14.43 15.16 1.45
N TYR A 208 15.04 14.54 2.46
CA TYR A 208 15.43 15.21 3.70
C TYR A 208 16.93 15.50 3.67
N THR A 209 17.29 16.72 4.03
CA THR A 209 18.68 17.18 4.03
C THR A 209 19.33 17.08 5.41
N ASP A 210 20.66 17.21 5.46
CA ASP A 210 21.39 17.43 6.71
C ASP A 210 21.18 18.85 7.26
N ASP A 211 21.64 19.11 8.48
CA ASP A 211 21.55 20.43 9.13
C ASP A 211 22.13 21.57 8.27
N SER A 212 22.98 21.25 7.30
CA SER A 212 23.58 22.22 6.39
C SER A 212 22.68 22.56 5.19
N GLY A 213 21.68 21.72 4.89
CA GLY A 213 20.84 21.81 3.70
C GLY A 213 21.55 21.44 2.40
N ASN A 214 22.82 21.01 2.46
CA ASN A 214 23.66 20.81 1.27
C ASN A 214 23.83 19.34 0.88
N LYS A 215 23.37 18.41 1.72
CA LYS A 215 23.43 16.97 1.43
C LYS A 215 22.11 16.32 1.79
N THR A 216 21.68 15.40 0.94
CA THR A 216 20.54 14.53 1.22
C THR A 216 20.97 13.44 2.20
N GLN A 217 20.21 13.27 3.28
CA GLN A 217 20.37 12.17 4.24
C GLN A 217 19.44 11.00 3.92
N THR A 218 18.23 11.33 3.46
CA THR A 218 17.16 10.37 3.24
C THR A 218 16.39 10.75 1.99
N GLU A 219 16.02 9.75 1.21
CA GLU A 219 15.13 9.92 0.07
C GLU A 219 13.91 9.02 0.19
N TYR A 220 12.86 9.40 -0.52
CA TYR A 220 11.62 8.64 -0.54
C TYR A 220 10.86 8.84 -1.85
N LEU A 221 10.01 7.88 -2.19
CA LEU A 221 9.09 7.94 -3.32
C LEU A 221 7.65 8.12 -2.83
N LYS A 222 7.10 9.32 -3.02
CA LYS A 222 5.76 9.70 -2.59
C LYS A 222 4.78 9.54 -3.75
N PHE A 223 3.73 8.75 -3.57
CA PHE A 223 2.69 8.58 -4.57
C PHE A 223 1.35 8.22 -3.95
N GLU A 224 0.27 8.50 -4.65
CA GLU A 224 -1.05 8.07 -4.19
C GLU A 224 -1.25 6.59 -4.48
N ALA A 225 -1.51 5.79 -3.44
CA ALA A 225 -2.12 4.48 -3.61
C ALA A 225 -2.98 4.14 -2.41
N LEU A 226 -4.10 3.50 -2.70
CA LEU A 226 -5.06 3.16 -1.68
C LEU A 226 -4.50 2.04 -0.79
N VAL A 227 -4.71 2.20 0.52
CA VAL A 227 -4.30 1.25 1.56
C VAL A 227 -5.51 1.06 2.47
N PHE A 228 -5.86 -0.21 2.74
CA PHE A 228 -6.81 -0.49 3.79
C PHE A 228 -6.05 -0.59 5.12
N SER A 229 -6.17 0.45 5.94
CA SER A 229 -5.24 0.72 7.05
C SER A 229 -5.66 0.20 8.42
N GLY A 230 -6.83 -0.43 8.55
CA GLY A 230 -7.44 -0.68 9.86
C GLY A 230 -6.60 -1.56 10.79
N GLU A 231 -6.65 -2.88 10.59
CA GLU A 231 -6.17 -3.82 11.61
C GLU A 231 -4.64 -4.05 11.57
N TYR A 232 -4.04 -4.01 10.37
CA TYR A 232 -2.61 -4.31 10.19
C TYR A 232 -1.71 -3.25 10.82
N ALA A 233 -1.97 -1.97 10.54
CA ALA A 233 -1.13 -0.89 11.07
C ALA A 233 -1.29 -0.71 12.58
N PHE A 234 -2.42 -1.10 13.17
CA PHE A 234 -2.59 -1.17 14.62
C PHE A 234 -1.80 -2.34 15.25
N LYS A 235 -1.89 -3.56 14.68
CA LYS A 235 -1.16 -4.75 15.18
C LYS A 235 0.35 -4.55 15.23
N GLU A 236 0.88 -3.87 14.22
CA GLU A 236 2.31 -3.53 14.14
C GLU A 236 2.71 -2.37 15.07
N LYS A 237 1.78 -1.86 15.90
CA LYS A 237 1.95 -0.66 16.73
C LYS A 237 2.36 0.58 15.93
N ARG A 238 2.11 0.57 14.62
CA ARG A 238 2.40 1.67 13.71
C ARG A 238 1.34 2.76 13.92
N LEU A 239 0.08 2.42 14.17
CA LEU A 239 -0.97 3.38 14.55
C LEU A 239 -1.23 3.39 16.06
N THR A 240 -1.40 4.58 16.62
CA THR A 240 -2.07 4.75 17.92
C THR A 240 -3.57 4.48 17.74
N TYR A 241 -4.26 4.22 18.85
CA TYR A 241 -5.72 4.12 18.86
C TYR A 241 -6.37 5.35 18.21
N ASP A 242 -5.94 6.56 18.57
CA ASP A 242 -6.48 7.80 17.98
C ASP A 242 -6.24 7.90 16.46
N ASN A 243 -5.06 7.48 15.98
CA ASN A 243 -4.79 7.43 14.53
C ASN A 243 -5.67 6.40 13.80
N PHE A 244 -6.02 5.29 14.46
CA PHE A 244 -6.95 4.29 13.93
C PHE A 244 -8.38 4.86 13.85
N LEU A 245 -8.80 5.67 14.80
CA LEU A 245 -10.13 6.29 14.80
C LEU A 245 -10.33 7.33 13.71
N GLU A 246 -9.27 8.07 13.38
CA GLU A 246 -9.26 9.00 12.27
C GLU A 246 -9.05 8.28 10.92
N SER A 247 -8.76 6.97 10.94
CA SER A 247 -8.53 6.20 9.72
C SER A 247 -9.84 5.98 8.95
N LYS A 248 -9.81 6.36 7.67
CA LYS A 248 -10.83 6.02 6.67
C LYS A 248 -10.40 4.72 5.96
N PRO A 249 -11.23 3.99 5.18
CA PRO A 249 -10.72 3.24 4.03
C PRO A 249 -10.06 4.29 3.18
N LEU A 250 -8.76 4.24 3.19
CA LEU A 250 -7.99 5.38 2.82
C LEU A 250 -7.74 5.28 1.31
N LYS A 251 -8.29 6.25 0.56
CA LYS A 251 -7.43 6.96 -0.41
C LYS A 251 -6.38 7.69 0.41
N THR A 252 -5.46 6.92 0.99
CA THR A 252 -4.25 7.48 1.55
C THR A 252 -3.34 7.70 0.38
N ILE A 253 -2.49 8.71 0.51
CA ILE A 253 -1.28 8.71 -0.27
C ILE A 253 -0.52 7.46 0.21
N ALA A 254 -0.16 6.52 -0.68
CA ALA A 254 0.75 5.45 -0.31
C ALA A 254 2.13 6.07 -0.32
N MET A 255 2.37 6.84 0.72
CA MET A 255 3.64 7.50 0.86
C MET A 255 4.63 6.44 1.33
N SER A 256 5.77 6.34 0.67
CA SER A 256 6.96 5.82 1.36
C SER A 256 7.54 6.85 2.36
N SER A 257 6.76 7.86 2.74
CA SER A 257 7.13 8.99 3.60
C SER A 257 5.86 9.72 4.08
N GLU A 258 5.28 9.40 5.21
CA GLU A 258 5.74 9.98 6.46
C GLU A 258 4.92 9.29 7.55
N LYS A 259 5.58 9.06 8.69
CA LYS A 259 5.10 8.39 9.91
C LYS A 259 5.23 6.86 9.99
N TYR A 260 5.23 6.10 8.88
CA TYR A 260 5.24 4.62 8.95
C TYR A 260 6.28 3.89 8.10
N PHE A 261 6.99 4.59 7.23
CA PHE A 261 8.18 4.11 6.53
C PHE A 261 9.20 5.25 6.61
N SER A 262 10.29 5.04 7.33
CA SER A 262 11.48 5.87 7.19
C SER A 262 11.95 5.74 5.74
N GLY A 263 12.21 6.86 5.07
CA GLY A 263 12.74 6.85 3.70
C GLY A 263 14.03 6.02 3.64
N PHE A 264 14.51 5.71 2.44
CA PHE A 264 15.73 4.95 2.29
C PHE A 264 16.96 5.86 2.40
N ILE A 265 17.98 5.32 3.05
CA ILE A 265 19.26 6.03 3.29
C ILE A 265 20.38 5.48 2.42
N ASN A 266 20.23 4.25 1.90
CA ASN A 266 21.23 3.58 1.09
C ASN A 266 20.63 2.35 0.38
N PHE A 267 21.40 1.81 -0.57
CA PHE A 267 21.06 0.66 -1.37
C PHE A 267 22.17 -0.39 -1.33
N ILE A 268 21.80 -1.66 -1.25
CA ILE A 268 22.71 -2.79 -1.42
C ILE A 268 22.24 -3.70 -2.53
N THR A 269 23.16 -4.49 -3.07
CA THR A 269 22.85 -5.56 -4.01
C THR A 269 22.73 -6.88 -3.26
N GLU A 270 21.65 -7.61 -3.51
CA GLU A 270 21.38 -8.92 -2.96
C GLU A 270 21.03 -9.92 -4.06
N GLU A 271 21.32 -11.20 -3.82
CA GLU A 271 21.03 -12.28 -4.76
C GLU A 271 19.96 -13.21 -4.20
N VAL A 272 18.93 -13.46 -4.99
CA VAL A 272 17.92 -14.50 -4.72
C VAL A 272 17.91 -15.44 -5.91
N TYR A 273 18.45 -16.63 -5.70
CA TYR A 273 18.73 -17.60 -6.75
C TYR A 273 19.58 -16.99 -7.88
N ASP A 274 19.07 -17.00 -9.12
CA ASP A 274 19.75 -16.47 -10.31
C ASP A 274 19.35 -15.01 -10.62
N SER A 275 18.64 -14.35 -9.70
CA SER A 275 18.19 -12.97 -9.86
C SER A 275 18.92 -12.03 -8.89
N THR A 276 19.40 -10.92 -9.43
CA THR A 276 19.99 -9.83 -8.66
C THR A 276 18.91 -8.79 -8.32
N TYR A 277 18.93 -8.34 -7.07
CA TYR A 277 18.04 -7.30 -6.57
C TYR A 277 18.87 -6.15 -6.03
N LEU A 278 18.45 -4.93 -6.36
CA LEU A 278 18.85 -3.76 -5.59
C LEU A 278 17.82 -3.58 -4.47
N VAL A 279 18.31 -3.52 -3.24
CA VAL A 279 17.49 -3.47 -2.03
C VAL A 279 17.81 -2.20 -1.27
N ALA A 280 16.79 -1.44 -0.89
CA ALA A 280 16.93 -0.28 -0.05
C ALA A 280 16.58 -0.60 1.41
N PHE A 281 17.30 0.06 2.31
CA PHE A 281 17.06 -0.01 3.75
C PHE A 281 16.91 1.39 4.34
N ASN A 282 16.16 1.46 5.43
CA ASN A 282 15.82 2.69 6.13
C ASN A 282 16.76 2.95 7.33
N SER A 283 16.49 4.01 8.08
CA SER A 283 17.26 4.39 9.28
C SER A 283 17.23 3.34 10.39
N ASP A 284 16.20 2.50 10.42
CA ASP A 284 16.00 1.42 11.37
C ASP A 284 16.70 0.12 10.93
N SER A 285 17.42 0.17 9.79
CA SER A 285 18.04 -0.98 9.13
C SER A 285 17.05 -2.05 8.65
N GLU A 286 15.77 -1.70 8.55
CA GLU A 286 14.77 -2.56 7.93
C GLU A 286 14.85 -2.45 6.42
N TYR A 287 14.68 -3.58 5.74
CA TYR A 287 14.54 -3.60 4.30
C TYR A 287 13.12 -3.16 3.93
N VAL A 288 13.04 -2.11 3.12
CA VAL A 288 11.77 -1.43 2.83
C VAL A 288 11.32 -1.59 1.38
N TRP A 289 12.27 -1.85 0.48
CA TRP A 289 12.02 -1.88 -0.95
C TRP A 289 13.08 -2.66 -1.71
N ALA A 290 12.69 -3.32 -2.80
CA ALA A 290 13.61 -3.91 -3.76
C ALA A 290 13.16 -3.71 -5.21
N THR A 291 14.10 -3.80 -6.13
CA THR A 291 13.87 -3.89 -7.58
C THR A 291 14.81 -4.92 -8.19
N LYS A 292 14.34 -5.66 -9.19
CA LYS A 292 15.16 -6.63 -9.92
C LYS A 292 16.08 -5.88 -10.89
N THR A 293 17.35 -6.23 -10.92
CA THR A 293 18.34 -5.62 -11.81
C THR A 293 18.97 -6.65 -12.73
N ASN A 294 19.31 -6.24 -13.95
CA ASN A 294 20.07 -7.06 -14.90
C ASN A 294 21.56 -6.68 -14.77
N GLY A 295 22.19 -7.13 -13.68
CA GLY A 295 23.60 -6.86 -13.37
C GLY A 295 23.83 -5.83 -12.26
N GLU A 296 25.09 -5.40 -12.11
CA GLU A 296 25.51 -4.44 -11.10
C GLU A 296 24.93 -3.04 -11.39
N LEU A 297 24.09 -2.58 -10.46
CA LEU A 297 23.57 -1.23 -10.39
C LEU A 297 23.90 -0.69 -9.00
N THR A 298 24.59 0.44 -8.95
CA THR A 298 24.82 1.19 -7.71
C THR A 298 23.99 2.46 -7.77
N LEU A 299 23.07 2.61 -6.81
CA LEU A 299 22.32 3.86 -6.65
C LEU A 299 22.88 4.65 -5.47
N THR A 300 22.99 5.96 -5.65
CA THR A 300 23.28 6.92 -4.59
C THR A 300 22.09 7.85 -4.39
N LEU A 301 22.02 8.52 -3.25
CA LEU A 301 21.03 9.57 -3.04
C LEU A 301 21.32 10.76 -3.98
N ASP A 302 20.27 11.38 -4.52
CA ASP A 302 20.40 12.66 -5.19
C ASP A 302 20.86 13.75 -4.23
N GLN A 303 21.40 14.84 -4.77
CA GLN A 303 21.79 16.00 -3.97
C GLN A 303 20.73 17.12 -4.09
N PRO A 304 20.63 18.02 -3.09
CA PRO A 304 19.58 19.06 -3.07
C PRO A 304 19.61 20.04 -4.25
N ASP A 305 20.74 20.13 -4.98
CA ASP A 305 20.90 20.94 -6.18
C ASP A 305 20.51 20.19 -7.48
N THR A 306 19.86 19.03 -7.36
CA THR A 306 19.38 18.23 -8.49
C THR A 306 18.44 19.02 -9.40
N LYS A 307 18.49 18.70 -10.70
CA LYS A 307 17.65 19.32 -11.75
C LYS A 307 16.50 18.41 -12.18
N LEU A 308 16.28 17.32 -11.46
CA LEU A 308 15.21 16.39 -11.73
C LEU A 308 13.84 17.06 -11.56
N LYS A 309 12.86 16.52 -12.29
CA LYS A 309 11.46 16.91 -12.13
C LYS A 309 10.84 16.09 -11.00
N ASN A 310 9.72 16.58 -10.46
CA ASN A 310 8.97 15.94 -9.38
C ASN A 310 9.81 15.73 -8.12
N ILE A 311 10.64 16.71 -7.76
CA ILE A 311 11.41 16.71 -6.51
C ILE A 311 10.73 17.60 -5.47
N GLU A 312 10.59 17.10 -4.25
CA GLU A 312 10.20 17.85 -3.05
C GLU A 312 11.37 17.83 -2.06
N ILE A 313 11.84 18.99 -1.61
CA ILE A 313 12.92 19.07 -0.63
C ILE A 313 12.31 19.63 0.65
N ASP A 314 12.22 18.77 1.65
CA ASP A 314 11.78 19.17 2.97
C ASP A 314 12.99 19.71 3.74
N ALA A 315 12.88 20.96 4.18
CA ALA A 315 13.70 21.43 5.29
C ALA A 315 13.05 20.87 6.54
N GLU A 316 13.79 20.14 7.38
CA GLU A 316 13.28 19.78 8.71
C GLU A 316 12.81 21.07 9.40
N THR A 317 11.51 21.18 9.64
CA THR A 317 10.99 22.07 10.67
C THR A 317 11.16 21.37 12.01
N GLU A 318 11.99 21.99 12.86
CA GLU A 318 12.25 21.68 14.27
C GLU A 318 11.06 21.12 15.07
#